data_AF-A0A8C7XPB1-F1
#
_entry.id   AF-A0A8C7XPB1-F1
#
_cell.length_a   1.000
_cell.length_b   1.000
_cell.length_c   1.000
_cell.angle_alpha   90.00
_cell.angle_beta   90.00
_cell.angle_gamma   90.00
#
_symmetry.space_group_name_H-M   'P 1'
#
loop_
_entity.id
_entity.type
_entity.pdbx_description
1 polymer ?
#
loop_
_entity_poly.entity_id
_entity_poly.type
_entity_poly.pdbx_seq_one_letter_code
_entity_poly.pdbx_strand_id
1 'polypeptide(L)'
;MEMPAVHPADDLFDSIILADEKFRGEGYQEGFEKGTRRGLQDGRRHGASHGAKLSSEISFYYGFAVTWKCLLQQSTDDKSRKRVKALDAVLALIQNCNLDDPQSEKLQDETEKLRAKFRQVCSMLNIPTDFRDYIKVARIFLILGAMSF
;
A
#
# COMPACT_ATOMS: atom_id res chain seq x y z
N MET A 1 -8.08 -64.65 20.41
CA MET A 1 -7.62 -63.25 20.39
C MET A 1 -8.87 -62.41 20.63
N GLU A 2 -9.19 -62.17 21.90
CA GLU A 2 -10.35 -61.38 22.30
C GLU A 2 -10.10 -59.90 21.98
N MET A 3 -11.08 -59.24 21.38
CA MET A 3 -11.14 -57.79 21.28
C MET A 3 -11.51 -57.26 22.67
N PRO A 4 -10.74 -56.34 23.29
CA PRO A 4 -11.12 -55.79 24.58
C PRO A 4 -12.45 -55.04 24.42
N ALA A 5 -13.41 -55.39 25.28
CA ALA A 5 -14.67 -54.68 25.37
C ALA A 5 -14.40 -53.23 25.75
N VAL A 6 -14.74 -52.29 24.87
CA VAL A 6 -14.81 -50.87 25.20
C VAL A 6 -15.89 -50.73 26.26
N HIS A 7 -15.49 -50.43 27.50
CA HIS A 7 -16.39 -50.15 28.60
C HIS A 7 -17.01 -48.77 28.38
N PRO A 8 -18.33 -48.64 28.12
CA PRO A 8 -18.98 -47.36 27.84
C PRO A 8 -18.94 -46.38 29.03
N ALA A 9 -18.59 -46.88 30.22
CA ALA A 9 -18.44 -46.08 31.44
C ALA A 9 -17.09 -45.33 31.49
N ASP A 10 -16.05 -45.84 30.82
CA ASP A 10 -14.74 -45.17 30.73
C ASP A 10 -14.87 -43.92 29.84
N ASP A 11 -15.55 -44.03 28.69
CA ASP A 11 -15.79 -42.89 27.77
C ASP A 11 -16.61 -41.74 28.40
N LEU A 12 -17.55 -42.03 29.33
CA LEU A 12 -18.43 -41.02 29.91
C LEU A 12 -17.68 -40.05 30.84
N PHE A 13 -16.82 -40.57 31.72
CA PHE A 13 -16.05 -39.75 32.64
C PHE A 13 -14.76 -39.22 32.00
N ASP A 14 -14.16 -39.95 31.05
CA ASP A 14 -13.01 -39.47 30.28
C ASP A 14 -13.34 -38.19 29.50
N SER A 15 -14.56 -38.08 28.98
CA SER A 15 -15.01 -36.84 28.31
C SER A 15 -15.00 -35.61 29.22
N ILE A 16 -15.23 -35.79 30.53
CA ILE A 16 -15.23 -34.73 31.54
C ILE A 16 -13.80 -34.46 32.03
N ILE A 17 -13.04 -35.52 32.30
CA ILE A 17 -11.64 -35.42 32.80
C ILE A 17 -10.73 -34.82 31.73
N LEU A 18 -10.92 -35.18 30.46
CA LEU A 18 -10.13 -34.69 29.33
C LEU A 18 -10.74 -33.45 28.66
N ALA A 19 -11.84 -32.91 29.19
CA ALA A 19 -12.53 -31.76 28.63
C ALA A 19 -11.62 -30.54 28.48
N ASP A 20 -10.80 -30.24 29.49
CA ASP A 20 -9.88 -29.09 29.46
C ASP A 20 -8.87 -29.20 28.33
N GLU A 21 -8.20 -30.35 28.18
CA GLU A 21 -7.23 -30.59 27.12
C GLU A 21 -7.88 -30.52 25.74
N LYS A 22 -9.09 -31.08 25.59
CA LYS A 22 -9.87 -31.01 24.36
C LYS A 22 -10.22 -29.57 24.00
N PHE A 23 -10.82 -28.81 24.90
CA PHE A 23 -11.22 -27.42 24.63
C PHE A 23 -10.02 -26.50 24.42
N ARG A 24 -8.89 -26.77 25.08
CA ARG A 24 -7.63 -26.08 24.86
C ARG A 24 -7.10 -26.33 23.44
N GLY A 25 -7.14 -27.58 22.98
CA GLY A 25 -6.78 -27.95 21.62
C GLY A 25 -7.72 -27.35 20.56
N GLU A 26 -9.02 -27.45 20.77
CA GLU A 26 -10.05 -26.87 19.89
C GLU A 26 -9.93 -25.34 19.81
N GLY A 27 -9.77 -24.67 20.95
CA GLY A 27 -9.59 -23.23 21.03
C GLY A 27 -8.30 -22.75 20.36
N TYR A 28 -7.20 -23.49 20.51
CA TYR A 28 -5.96 -23.22 19.79
C TYR A 28 -6.15 -23.35 18.28
N GLN A 29 -6.71 -24.46 17.82
CA GLN A 29 -6.92 -24.73 16.39
C GLN A 29 -7.84 -23.68 15.75
N GLU A 30 -8.98 -23.39 16.40
CA GLU A 30 -9.93 -22.37 15.97
C GLU A 30 -9.26 -20.99 15.92
N GLY A 31 -8.51 -20.64 16.97
CA GLY A 31 -7.76 -19.38 17.06
C GLY A 31 -6.73 -19.24 15.95
N PHE A 32 -5.97 -20.30 15.68
CA PHE A 32 -4.94 -20.35 14.64
C PHE A 32 -5.55 -20.22 13.24
N GLU A 33 -6.63 -20.94 12.93
CA GLU A 33 -7.32 -20.86 11.65
C GLU A 33 -7.95 -19.48 11.42
N LYS A 34 -8.67 -18.97 12.42
CA LYS A 34 -9.28 -17.63 12.34
C LYS A 34 -8.22 -16.53 12.26
N GLY A 35 -7.10 -16.69 12.96
CA GLY A 35 -5.97 -15.76 12.95
C GLY A 35 -5.30 -15.73 11.58
N THR A 36 -4.95 -16.90 11.04
CA THR A 36 -4.35 -17.06 9.71
C THR A 36 -5.22 -16.45 8.62
N ARG A 37 -6.51 -16.78 8.61
CA ARG A 37 -7.45 -16.25 7.63
C ARG A 37 -7.57 -14.73 7.69
N ARG A 38 -7.71 -14.16 8.90
CA ARG A 38 -7.80 -12.70 9.08
C ARG A 38 -6.51 -12.00 8.69
N GLY A 39 -5.36 -12.49 9.14
CA GLY A 39 -4.05 -11.94 8.80
C GLY A 39 -3.82 -11.90 7.30
N LEU A 40 -4.16 -12.97 6.58
CA LEU A 40 -4.04 -13.02 5.13
C LEU A 40 -4.95 -12.01 4.42
N GLN A 41 -6.21 -11.91 4.85
CA GLN A 41 -7.18 -10.98 4.25
C GLN A 41 -6.79 -9.53 4.50
N ASP A 42 -6.44 -9.19 5.74
CA ASP A 42 -6.06 -7.84 6.13
C ASP A 42 -4.73 -7.44 5.48
N GLY A 43 -3.74 -8.33 5.45
CA GLY A 43 -2.47 -8.11 4.77
C GLY A 43 -2.65 -7.83 3.28
N ARG A 44 -3.45 -8.64 2.57
CA ARG A 44 -3.77 -8.41 1.15
C ARG A 44 -4.48 -7.08 0.93
N ARG A 45 -5.52 -6.79 1.72
CA ARG A 45 -6.29 -5.54 1.60
C ARG A 45 -5.39 -4.32 1.85
N HIS A 46 -4.57 -4.40 2.90
CA HIS A 46 -3.65 -3.33 3.27
C HIS A 46 -2.61 -3.10 2.17
N GLY A 47 -1.93 -4.16 1.71
CA GLY A 47 -0.93 -4.07 0.65
C GLY A 47 -1.49 -3.50 -0.65
N ALA A 48 -2.67 -3.98 -1.08
CA ALA A 48 -3.32 -3.48 -2.29
C ALA A 48 -3.69 -1.99 -2.17
N SER A 49 -4.34 -1.60 -1.06
CA SER A 49 -4.73 -0.20 -0.85
C SER A 49 -3.53 0.73 -0.68
N HIS A 50 -2.49 0.28 0.03
CA HIS A 50 -1.28 1.06 0.28
C HIS A 50 -0.49 1.25 -1.02
N GLY A 51 -0.27 0.16 -1.76
CA GLY A 51 0.42 0.17 -3.04
C GLY A 51 -0.30 1.05 -4.08
N ALA A 52 -1.63 0.93 -4.20
CA ALA A 52 -2.41 1.76 -5.12
C ALA A 52 -2.31 3.26 -4.79
N LYS A 53 -2.29 3.62 -3.50
CA LYS A 53 -2.13 5.01 -3.07
C LYS A 53 -0.75 5.55 -3.40
N LEU A 54 0.30 4.77 -3.11
CA LEU A 54 1.68 5.14 -3.39
C LEU A 54 1.94 5.29 -4.89
N SER A 55 1.49 4.32 -5.70
CA SER A 55 1.68 4.34 -7.15
C SER A 55 0.94 5.51 -7.81
N SER A 56 -0.28 5.83 -7.35
CA SER A 56 -1.03 6.99 -7.82
C SER A 56 -0.30 8.30 -7.53
N GLU A 57 0.33 8.41 -6.36
CA GLU A 57 1.12 9.59 -5.99
C GLU A 57 2.36 9.75 -6.87
N ILE A 58 3.15 8.69 -7.02
CA ILE A 58 4.37 8.72 -7.84
C ILE A 58 4.03 9.00 -9.31
N SER A 59 3.00 8.34 -9.85
CA SER A 59 2.57 8.51 -11.25
C SER A 59 2.06 9.92 -11.52
N PHE A 60 1.36 10.54 -10.57
CA PHE A 60 0.94 11.93 -10.67
C PHE A 60 2.14 12.88 -10.71
N TYR A 61 3.10 12.73 -9.80
CA TYR A 61 4.32 13.56 -9.80
C TYR A 61 5.11 13.40 -11.11
N TYR A 62 5.18 12.19 -11.65
CA TYR A 62 5.79 11.91 -12.94
C TYR A 62 5.09 12.66 -14.07
N GLY A 63 3.78 12.47 -14.21
CA GLY A 63 2.98 13.12 -15.25
C GLY A 63 3.03 14.65 -15.15
N PHE A 64 2.95 15.19 -13.94
CA PHE A 64 3.13 16.61 -13.67
C PHE A 64 4.51 17.10 -14.15
N ALA A 65 5.58 16.40 -13.75
CA ALA A 65 6.94 16.82 -14.07
C ALA A 65 7.21 16.80 -15.59
N VAL A 66 6.79 15.74 -16.28
CA VAL A 66 6.91 15.63 -17.75
C VAL A 66 6.13 16.75 -18.46
N THR A 67 4.88 16.98 -18.06
CA THR A 67 4.01 17.99 -18.68
C THR A 67 4.59 19.39 -18.54
N TRP A 68 4.96 19.78 -17.31
CA TRP A 68 5.55 21.10 -17.06
C TRP A 68 6.91 21.28 -17.72
N LYS A 69 7.71 20.21 -17.81
CA LYS A 69 8.99 20.26 -18.53
C LYS A 69 8.76 20.55 -20.02
N CYS A 70 7.80 19.90 -20.66
CA CYS A 70 7.45 20.15 -22.06
C CYS A 70 6.98 21.59 -22.29
N LEU A 71 6.13 22.12 -21.40
CA LEU A 71 5.64 23.51 -21.50
C LEU A 71 6.76 24.54 -21.33
N LEU A 72 7.72 24.29 -20.44
CA LEU A 72 8.80 25.24 -20.13
C LEU A 72 9.99 25.16 -21.09
N GLN A 73 10.13 24.07 -21.85
CA GLN A 73 11.23 23.87 -22.82
C GLN A 73 11.26 24.93 -23.93
N GLN A 74 10.13 25.58 -24.20
CA GLN A 74 10.02 26.62 -25.23
C GLN A 74 10.48 28.00 -24.74
N SER A 75 10.68 28.18 -23.43
CA SER A 75 11.14 29.47 -22.87
C SER A 75 12.65 29.51 -22.71
N THR A 76 13.28 30.61 -23.17
CA THR A 76 14.74 30.84 -23.07
C THR A 76 15.17 31.57 -21.80
N ASP A 77 14.25 31.94 -20.91
CA ASP A 77 14.55 32.72 -19.71
C ASP A 77 15.26 31.91 -18.60
N ASP A 78 16.08 32.56 -17.78
CA ASP A 78 16.82 31.86 -16.72
C ASP A 78 15.92 31.26 -15.62
N LYS A 79 14.70 31.78 -15.42
CA LYS A 79 13.75 31.23 -14.45
C LYS A 79 13.14 29.94 -14.98
N SER A 80 12.79 29.85 -16.27
CA SER A 80 12.32 28.60 -16.89
C SER A 80 13.40 27.52 -16.80
N ARG A 81 14.67 27.85 -17.08
CA ARG A 81 15.78 26.89 -16.99
C ARG A 81 15.96 26.33 -15.57
N LYS A 82 15.84 27.18 -14.54
CA LYS A 82 15.87 26.75 -13.14
C LYS A 82 14.70 25.83 -12.78
N ARG A 83 13.50 26.13 -13.28
CA ARG A 83 12.30 25.29 -13.09
C ARG A 83 12.45 23.93 -13.77
N VAL A 84 12.94 23.90 -15.01
CA VAL A 84 13.24 22.66 -15.75
C VAL A 84 14.24 21.79 -14.98
N LYS A 85 15.33 22.35 -14.48
CA LYS A 85 16.28 21.60 -13.63
C LYS A 85 15.64 21.03 -12.36
N ALA A 86 14.72 21.78 -11.73
CA ALA A 86 14.01 21.30 -10.56
C ALA A 86 13.03 20.15 -10.91
N LEU A 87 12.38 20.19 -12.08
CA LEU A 87 11.54 19.12 -12.61
C LEU A 87 12.37 17.87 -12.96
N ASP A 88 13.56 18.04 -13.53
CA ASP A 88 14.49 16.92 -13.79
C ASP A 88 14.91 16.23 -12.50
N ALA A 89 15.14 16.98 -11.43
CA ALA A 89 15.44 16.40 -10.12
C ALA A 89 14.26 15.58 -9.55
N VAL A 90 13.01 15.98 -9.79
CA VAL A 90 11.82 15.18 -9.43
C VAL A 90 11.81 13.87 -10.23
N LEU A 91 12.03 13.93 -11.54
CA LEU A 91 12.07 12.74 -12.41
C LEU A 91 13.19 11.77 -12.00
N ALA A 92 14.37 12.29 -11.66
CA ALA A 92 15.48 11.48 -11.18
C ALA A 92 15.15 10.78 -9.85
N LEU A 93 14.50 11.48 -8.91
CA LEU A 93 14.06 10.85 -7.66
C LEU A 93 13.05 9.73 -7.93
N ILE A 94 12.13 9.91 -8.88
CA ILE A 94 11.15 8.87 -9.26
C ILE A 94 11.84 7.65 -9.87
N GLN A 95 12.82 7.85 -10.75
CA GLN A 95 13.56 6.75 -11.38
C GLN A 95 14.41 5.96 -10.38
N ASN A 96 14.84 6.61 -9.30
CA ASN A 96 15.64 5.97 -8.25
C ASN A 96 14.77 5.36 -7.13
N CYS A 97 13.46 5.62 -7.09
CA CYS A 97 12.57 5.00 -6.11
C CYS A 97 12.48 3.49 -6.41
N ASN A 98 13.10 2.68 -5.56
CA ASN A 98 13.04 1.23 -5.72
C ASN A 98 11.68 0.71 -5.22
N LEU A 99 10.76 0.44 -6.14
CA LEU A 99 9.44 -0.10 -5.82
C LEU A 99 9.43 -1.62 -5.60
N ASP A 100 10.56 -2.30 -5.79
CA ASP A 100 10.64 -3.76 -5.74
C ASP A 100 10.57 -4.33 -4.32
N ASP A 101 10.92 -3.53 -3.31
CA ASP A 101 10.82 -3.92 -1.89
C ASP A 101 9.80 -3.04 -1.14
N PRO A 102 8.52 -3.46 -1.06
CA PRO A 102 7.46 -2.72 -0.38
C PRO A 102 7.60 -2.70 1.15
N GLN A 103 8.59 -3.38 1.74
CA GLN A 103 8.89 -3.34 3.18
C GLN A 103 10.18 -2.60 3.50
N SER A 104 10.85 -2.02 2.50
CA SER A 104 12.06 -1.25 2.72
C SER A 104 11.75 0.05 3.47
N GLU A 105 12.37 0.27 4.63
CA GLU A 105 12.33 1.58 5.31
C GLU A 105 12.81 2.72 4.39
N LYS A 106 13.68 2.41 3.42
CA LYS A 106 14.21 3.37 2.45
C LYS A 106 13.13 3.92 1.52
N LEU A 107 12.10 3.13 1.18
CA LEU A 107 11.04 3.55 0.28
C LEU A 107 10.22 4.71 0.88
N GLN A 108 9.99 4.69 2.19
CA GLN A 108 9.31 5.77 2.88
C GLN A 108 10.13 7.06 2.81
N ASP A 109 11.42 7.00 3.14
CA ASP A 109 12.33 8.14 3.07
C ASP A 109 12.44 8.72 1.66
N GLU A 110 12.54 7.87 0.65
CA GLU A 110 12.58 8.27 -0.77
C GLU A 110 11.28 8.97 -1.18
N THR A 111 10.13 8.43 -0.77
CA THR A 111 8.82 9.02 -1.04
C THR A 111 8.68 10.38 -0.34
N GLU A 112 9.18 10.53 0.89
CA GLU A 112 9.17 11.81 1.61
C GLU A 112 10.08 12.85 0.96
N LYS A 113 11.26 12.46 0.51
CA LYS A 113 12.16 13.31 -0.29
C LYS A 113 11.49 13.75 -1.59
N LEU A 114 10.81 12.84 -2.28
CA LEU A 114 10.07 13.13 -3.49
C LEU A 114 8.93 14.15 -3.23
N ARG A 115 8.13 13.96 -2.17
CA ARG A 115 7.09 14.91 -1.75
C ARG A 115 7.66 16.29 -1.45
N ALA A 116 8.77 16.37 -0.72
CA ALA A 116 9.43 17.63 -0.42
C ALA A 116 9.90 18.35 -1.70
N LYS A 117 10.50 17.61 -2.64
CA LYS A 117 10.95 18.15 -3.92
C LYS A 117 9.78 18.63 -4.78
N PHE A 118 8.69 17.87 -4.82
CA PHE A 118 7.47 18.25 -5.53
C PHE A 118 6.89 19.56 -4.99
N ARG A 119 6.79 19.73 -3.66
CA ARG A 119 6.33 20.99 -3.05
C ARG A 119 7.22 22.17 -3.41
N GLN A 120 8.54 21.97 -3.43
CA GLN A 120 9.49 22.98 -3.88
C GLN A 120 9.19 23.42 -5.32
N VAL A 121 8.99 22.46 -6.23
CA VAL A 121 8.66 22.74 -7.64
C VAL A 121 7.33 23.51 -7.76
N CYS A 122 6.29 23.10 -7.05
CA CYS A 122 5.00 23.81 -7.06
C CYS A 122 5.14 25.27 -6.61
N SER A 123 5.94 25.53 -5.57
CA SER A 123 6.26 26.90 -5.13
C SER A 123 6.98 27.70 -6.23
N MET A 124 7.94 27.09 -6.94
CA MET A 124 8.65 27.73 -8.06
C MET A 124 7.74 28.04 -9.27
N LEU A 125 6.69 27.24 -9.47
CA LEU A 125 5.70 27.38 -10.54
C LEU A 125 4.48 28.23 -10.11
N ASN A 126 4.39 28.60 -8.84
CA ASN A 126 3.25 29.30 -8.24
C ASN A 126 1.92 28.54 -8.38
N ILE A 127 1.95 27.22 -8.14
CA ILE A 127 0.79 26.30 -8.24
C ILE A 127 0.47 25.75 -6.85
N PRO A 128 -0.82 25.51 -6.52
CA PRO A 128 -1.20 24.84 -5.28
C PRO A 128 -0.57 23.45 -5.13
N THR A 129 -0.09 23.14 -3.94
CA THR A 129 0.67 21.91 -3.62
C THR A 129 -0.20 20.71 -3.22
N ASP A 130 -1.53 20.86 -3.11
CA ASP A 130 -2.38 19.82 -2.51
C ASP A 130 -2.68 18.66 -3.47
N PHE A 131 -1.84 17.63 -3.40
CA PHE A 131 -2.02 16.34 -4.06
C PHE A 131 -3.42 15.74 -3.88
N ARG A 132 -4.05 15.92 -2.71
CA ARG A 132 -5.34 15.30 -2.41
C ARG A 132 -6.47 15.91 -3.24
N ASP A 133 -6.37 17.19 -3.59
CA ASP A 133 -7.35 17.82 -4.46
C ASP A 133 -7.27 17.28 -5.89
N TYR A 134 -6.06 16.96 -6.37
CA TYR A 134 -5.87 16.34 -7.69
C TYR A 134 -6.35 14.87 -7.73
N ILE A 135 -6.18 14.11 -6.64
CA ILE A 135 -6.69 12.73 -6.54
C ILE A 135 -8.21 12.66 -6.43
N LYS A 136 -8.89 13.61 -5.78
CA LYS A 136 -10.37 13.64 -5.73
C LYS A 136 -10.97 13.62 -7.14
N VAL A 137 -10.35 14.37 -8.06
CA VAL A 137 -10.75 14.41 -9.48
C VAL A 137 -10.50 13.06 -10.16
N ALA A 138 -9.32 12.46 -9.99
CA ALA A 138 -8.99 11.16 -10.59
C ALA A 138 -9.81 9.99 -10.02
N ARG A 139 -10.21 10.05 -8.74
CA ARG A 139 -11.00 9.01 -8.07
C ARG A 139 -12.45 8.97 -8.57
N ILE A 140 -13.00 10.10 -9.00
CA ILE A 140 -14.29 10.15 -9.71
C ILE A 140 -14.20 9.38 -11.03
N PHE A 141 -13.14 9.58 -11.81
CA PHE A 141 -12.94 8.86 -13.07
C PHE A 141 -12.71 7.35 -12.89
N LEU A 142 -11.97 6.94 -11.85
CA LEU A 142 -11.74 5.51 -11.57
C LEU A 142 -12.98 4.78 -11.06
N ILE A 143 -13.82 5.42 -10.23
CA ILE A 143 -15.08 4.82 -9.76
C ILE A 143 -16.09 4.70 -10.91
N LEU A 144 -16.20 5.73 -11.77
CA LEU A 144 -17.07 5.67 -12.95
C LEU A 144 -16.59 4.65 -13.99
N GLY A 145 -15.28 4.49 -14.19
CA GLY A 145 -14.71 3.48 -15.08
C GLY A 145 -14.88 2.04 -14.56
N ALA A 146 -14.83 1.83 -13.24
CA ALA A 146 -14.99 0.51 -12.63
C ALA A 146 -16.46 0.05 -12.51
N MET A 147 -17.44 0.94 -12.67
CA MET A 147 -18.87 0.58 -12.75
C MET A 147 -19.34 0.25 -14.17
N SER A 148 -18.44 0.31 -15.17
CA SER A 148 -18.76 0.01 -16.58
C SER A 148 -18.21 -1.35 -17.07
N PHE A 149 -17.82 -2.24 -16.17
CA PHE A 149 -17.47 -3.64 -16.47
C PHE A 149 -18.10 -4.60 -15.48
#